data_AF-A0A133YTC6-F1
#
_entry.id   AF-A0A133YTC6-F1
#
_cell.length_a   1.000
_cell.length_b   1.000
_cell.length_c   1.000
_cell.angle_alpha   90.00
_cell.angle_beta   90.00
_cell.angle_gamma   90.00
#
_symmetry.space_group_name_H-M   'P 1'
#
loop_
_entity.id
_entity.type
_entity.pdbx_description
1 polymer ?
#
loop_
_entity_poly.entity_id
_entity_poly.type
_entity_poly.pdbx_seq_one_letter_code
_entity_poly.pdbx_strand_id
1 'polypeptide(L)' 'HRNDNERFYSNLSFYSYEDLVVQMKKYLYKSNRLPMQTLNWLSPIEKRKELLELKEN' A
#
# COMPACT_ATOMS: atom_id res chain seq x y z
N HIS A 1 6.87 7.42 -0.34
CA HIS A 1 7.87 7.72 -1.39
C HIS A 1 9.16 6.91 -1.26
N ARG A 2 10.02 7.08 -0.23
CA ARG A 2 11.24 6.26 -0.09
C ARG A 2 10.95 4.75 -0.01
N ASN A 3 9.98 4.36 0.81
CA ASN A 3 9.60 2.95 0.94
C ASN A 3 9.03 2.35 -0.36
N ASP A 4 8.31 3.13 -1.16
CA ASP A 4 7.76 2.64 -2.43
C ASP A 4 8.87 2.45 -3.47
N ASN A 5 9.89 3.32 -3.44
CA ASN A 5 11.06 3.14 -4.27
C ASN A 5 11.80 1.85 -3.89
N GLU A 6 12.07 1.63 -2.61
CA GLU A 6 12.77 0.43 -2.14
C GLU A 6 11.96 -0.86 -2.34
N ARG A 7 10.63 -0.83 -2.18
CA ARG A 7 9.76 -2.03 -2.22
C ARG A 7 9.21 -2.36 -3.60
N PHE A 8 9.12 -1.39 -4.49
CA PHE A 8 8.50 -1.58 -5.80
C PHE A 8 9.38 -1.04 -6.93
N TYR A 9 9.63 0.27 -6.99
CA TYR A 9 10.22 0.87 -8.19
C TYR A 9 11.67 0.46 -8.47
N SER A 10 12.49 0.20 -7.44
CA SER A 10 13.90 -0.17 -7.58
C SER A 10 14.13 -1.49 -8.34
N ASN A 11 13.14 -2.39 -8.33
CA ASN A 11 13.21 -3.72 -8.92
C ASN A 11 12.10 -3.96 -9.96
N LEU A 12 11.34 -2.92 -10.32
CA LEU A 12 10.19 -3.05 -11.22
C LEU A 12 10.64 -3.26 -12.65
N SER A 13 10.20 -4.35 -13.26
CA SER A 13 10.30 -4.59 -14.71
C SER A 13 8.93 -4.98 -15.24
N PHE A 14 8.57 -4.48 -16.42
CA PHE A 14 7.28 -4.73 -17.05
C PHE A 14 7.43 -4.83 -18.57
N TYR A 15 6.56 -5.62 -19.19
CA TYR A 15 6.64 -5.91 -20.63
C TYR A 15 5.72 -5.02 -21.47
N SER A 16 4.68 -4.45 -20.85
CA SER A 16 3.75 -3.50 -21.49
C SER A 16 3.12 -2.58 -20.45
N TYR A 17 2.40 -1.55 -20.93
CA TYR A 17 1.67 -0.64 -20.04
C TYR A 17 0.58 -1.38 -19.24
N GLU A 18 -0.11 -2.34 -19.85
CA GLU A 18 -1.13 -3.14 -19.17
C GLU A 18 -0.53 -3.99 -18.05
N ASP A 19 0.64 -4.59 -18.28
CA ASP A 19 1.38 -5.35 -17.27
C ASP A 19 1.78 -4.46 -16.10
N LEU A 20 2.32 -3.26 -16.37
CA LEU A 20 2.62 -2.26 -15.34
C LEU A 20 1.40 -1.95 -14.47
N VAL A 21 0.24 -1.69 -15.08
CA VAL A 21 -1.00 -1.38 -14.36
C VAL A 21 -1.42 -2.55 -13.47
N VAL A 22 -1.32 -3.79 -13.94
CA VAL A 22 -1.63 -4.99 -13.15
C VAL A 22 -0.67 -5.13 -11.97
N GLN A 23 0.64 -4.95 -12.20
CA GLN A 23 1.65 -5.03 -11.15
C GLN A 23 1.45 -3.93 -10.08
N MET A 24 1.16 -2.70 -10.49
CA MET A 24 0.86 -1.60 -9.57
C MET A 24 -0.38 -1.87 -8.72
N LYS A 25 -1.46 -2.39 -9.31
CA LYS A 25 -2.67 -2.77 -8.56
C LYS A 25 -2.38 -3.83 -7.51
N LYS A 26 -1.60 -4.86 -7.86
CA LYS A 26 -1.18 -5.91 -6.92
C LYS A 26 -0.31 -5.34 -5.79
N TYR A 27 0.65 -4.47 -6.11
CA TYR A 27 1.48 -3.82 -5.11
C TYR A 27 0.66 -2.97 -4.13
N LEU A 28 -0.22 -2.09 -4.64
CA LEU A 28 -1.09 -1.25 -3.82
C LEU A 28 -2.01 -2.09 -2.94
N TYR A 29 -2.59 -3.16 -3.46
CA TYR A 29 -3.43 -4.07 -2.69
C TYR A 29 -2.67 -4.67 -1.50
N LYS A 30 -1.43 -5.12 -1.73
CA LYS A 30 -0.57 -5.69 -0.67
C LYS A 30 -0.14 -4.61 0.32
N SER A 31 0.39 -3.49 -0.15
CA SER A 31 0.90 -2.39 0.69
C SER A 31 -0.16 -1.88 1.66
N ASN A 32 -1.39 -1.70 1.19
CA ASN A 32 -2.52 -1.25 2.02
C ASN A 32 -2.97 -2.24 3.09
N ARG A 33 -2.50 -3.49 3.05
CA ARG A 33 -2.80 -4.57 4.00
C ARG A 33 -1.60 -4.98 4.85
N LEU A 34 -0.44 -4.37 4.65
CA LEU A 34 0.72 -4.65 5.47
C LEU A 34 0.69 -3.80 6.74
N PRO A 35 0.80 -4.41 7.93
CA PRO A 35 1.08 -3.72 9.17
C PRO A 35 2.30 -2.80 9.06
N MET A 36 2.20 -1.59 9.61
CA MET A 36 3.31 -0.63 9.61
C MET A 36 3.60 -0.15 11.04
N GLN A 37 4.87 -0.13 11.42
CA GLN A 37 5.30 0.39 12.73
C GLN A 37 4.81 1.81 12.99
N THR A 38 4.81 2.66 11.96
CA THR A 38 4.33 4.06 12.05
C THR A 38 2.82 4.19 12.28
N LEU A 39 2.06 3.12 12.09
CA LEU A 39 0.62 3.05 12.35
C LEU A 39 0.31 2.17 13.57
N ASN A 40 1.23 2.07 14.53
CA ASN A 40 1.12 1.18 15.69
C ASN A 40 0.84 -0.28 15.29
N TRP A 41 1.52 -0.75 14.24
CA TRP A 41 1.35 -2.10 13.68
C TRP A 41 -0.03 -2.37 13.07
N LEU A 42 -0.80 -1.33 12.78
CA LEU A 42 -1.98 -1.44 11.91
C LEU A 42 -1.58 -1.35 10.44
N SER A 43 -2.36 -1.99 9.58
CA SER A 43 -2.31 -1.74 8.15
C SER A 43 -3.02 -0.42 7.79
N PRO A 44 -2.70 0.19 6.63
CA PRO A 44 -3.41 1.38 6.17
C PRO A 44 -4.94 1.24 6.11
N ILE A 45 -5.47 0.06 5.76
CA ILE A 45 -6.91 -0.20 5.74
C ILE A 45 -7.50 -0.25 7.16
N GLU A 46 -6.82 -0.89 8.10
CA GLU A 46 -7.27 -0.92 9.50
C GLU A 46 -7.23 0.48 10.11
N LYS A 47 -6.16 1.23 9.90
CA LYS A 47 -6.06 2.61 10.38
C LYS A 47 -7.15 3.50 9.77
N ARG A 48 -7.47 3.32 8.49
CA ARG A 48 -8.58 4.03 7.84
C ARG A 48 -9.91 3.69 8.52
N LYS A 49 -10.17 2.41 8.82
CA LYS A 49 -11.40 1.97 9.50
C LYS A 49 -11.51 2.62 10.88
N GLU A 50 -10.43 2.58 11.68
CA GLU A 50 -10.37 3.22 12.99
C GLU A 50 -10.67 4.74 12.91
N LEU A 51 -10.07 5.44 11.94
CA LEU A 51 -10.31 6.87 11.75
C LEU A 51 -11.73 7.21 11.29
N LEU A 52 -12.43 6.29 10.61
CA LEU A 52 -13.82 6.47 10.22
C LEU A 52 -14.75 6.28 11.42
N GLU A 53 -14.52 5.23 12.22
CA GLU A 53 -15.27 4.96 13.46
C GLU A 53 -15.12 6.12 14.46
N LEU A 54 -13.93 6.72 14.57
CA LEU A 54 -13.70 7.90 15.41
C LEU A 54 -14.43 9.17 14.95
N LYS A 55 -14.79 9.29 13.68
CA LYS A 55 -15.53 10.45 13.16
C LYS A 55 -17.05 10.33 13.36
N GLU A 56 -17.53 9.12 13.57
CA GLU A 56 -18.95 8.83 13.79
C GLU A 56 -19.36 8.99 15.26
N ASN A 57 -18.38 9.09 16.17
CA ASN A 57 -18.55 9.35 17.60
C ASN A 57 -18.29 10.83 17.94
#